data_AF-A0A2M7G1Q4-F1
#
_entry.id   AF-A0A2M7G1Q4-F1
#
_cell.length_a   1.000
_cell.length_b   1.000
_cell.length_c   1.000
_cell.angle_alpha   90.00
_cell.angle_beta   90.00
_cell.angle_gamma   90.00
#
_symmetry.space_group_name_H-M   'P 1'
#
loop_
_entity.id
_entity.type
_entity.pdbx_description
1 polymer ?
#
loop_
_entity_poly.entity_id
_entity_poly.type
_entity_poly.pdbx_seq_one_letter_code
_entity_poly.pdbx_strand_id
1 'polypeptide(L)'
;MQTLAPTQKLALFGIAERMRCSGLSAEFIATAVETALVFEGVYDLMNLWDTEDETSERQEIIADIQDMIDECGQTQKVEGVYVRFNDLETIAQHITAFKDSLRIKVEENGGISKLSELTGIPQPSLSRFFGSASMPRRVTLLKIAKALQLSQVEIATEWVHL
;
A
#
# COMPACT_ATOMS: atom_id res chain seq x y z
N MET A 1 -18.83 -9.59 -1.30
CA MET A 1 -18.31 -8.96 -2.52
C MET A 1 -19.39 -8.05 -3.08
N GLN A 2 -19.23 -6.73 -2.95
CA GLN A 2 -20.06 -5.79 -3.72
C GLN A 2 -19.48 -5.70 -5.12
N THR A 3 -20.34 -5.77 -6.13
CA THR A 3 -19.96 -5.64 -7.54
C THR A 3 -20.25 -4.20 -7.97
N LEU A 4 -19.33 -3.57 -8.71
CA LEU A 4 -19.54 -2.21 -9.24
C LEU A 4 -20.87 -2.09 -9.99
N ALA A 5 -21.53 -0.94 -9.84
CA ALA A 5 -22.74 -0.62 -10.59
C ALA A 5 -22.44 -0.49 -12.10
N PRO A 6 -23.42 -0.72 -13.00
CA PRO A 6 -23.21 -0.64 -14.45
C PRO A 6 -22.60 0.69 -14.93
N THR A 7 -22.97 1.81 -14.29
CA THR A 7 -22.43 3.14 -14.57
C THR A 7 -20.96 3.27 -14.18
N GLN A 8 -20.57 2.72 -13.02
CA GLN A 8 -19.18 2.69 -12.56
C GLN A 8 -18.31 1.80 -13.47
N LYS A 9 -18.84 0.68 -13.97
CA LYS A 9 -18.14 -0.17 -14.93
C LYS A 9 -17.84 0.55 -16.24
N LEU A 10 -18.80 1.30 -16.78
CA LEU A 10 -18.60 2.10 -17.98
C LEU A 10 -17.55 3.21 -17.75
N ALA A 11 -17.59 3.88 -16.59
CA ALA A 11 -16.58 4.87 -16.21
C ALA A 11 -15.18 4.24 -16.12
N LEU A 12 -15.06 3.08 -15.47
CA LEU A 12 -13.81 2.31 -15.35
C LEU A 12 -13.20 1.96 -16.71
N PHE A 13 -14.00 1.48 -17.67
CA PHE A 13 -13.49 1.22 -19.03
C PHE A 13 -13.06 2.51 -19.76
N GLY A 14 -13.72 3.63 -19.50
CA GLY A 14 -13.29 4.94 -20.00
C GLY A 14 -11.93 5.36 -19.46
N ILE A 15 -11.69 5.14 -18.17
CA ILE A 15 -10.39 5.39 -17.52
C ILE A 15 -9.32 4.49 -18.12
N ALA A 16 -9.62 3.19 -18.29
CA ALA A 16 -8.69 2.22 -18.87
C ALA A 16 -8.23 2.63 -20.28
N GLU A 17 -9.13 3.15 -21.10
CA GLU A 17 -8.77 3.65 -22.43
C GLU A 17 -7.90 4.90 -22.38
N ARG A 18 -8.12 5.80 -21.40
CA ARG A 18 -7.26 6.97 -21.18
C ARG A 18 -5.87 6.56 -20.69
N MET A 19 -5.78 5.61 -19.76
CA MET A 19 -4.52 4.98 -19.33
C MET A 19 -3.74 4.40 -20.52
N ARG A 20 -4.42 3.70 -21.42
CA ARG A 20 -3.82 3.15 -22.65
C ARG A 20 -3.29 4.27 -23.55
N CYS A 21 -4.07 5.34 -23.74
CA CYS A 21 -3.65 6.50 -24.51
C CYS A 21 -2.44 7.23 -23.90
N SER A 22 -2.28 7.17 -22.57
CA SER A 22 -1.11 7.69 -21.86
C SER A 22 0.13 6.78 -21.91
N GLY A 23 0.06 5.65 -22.62
CA GLY A 23 1.21 4.77 -22.87
C GLY A 23 1.42 3.67 -21.83
N LEU A 24 0.47 3.43 -20.93
CA LEU A 24 0.52 2.30 -19.99
C LEU A 24 0.31 0.96 -20.72
N SER A 25 0.92 -0.10 -20.18
CA SER A 25 0.87 -1.42 -20.82
C SER A 25 -0.54 -2.01 -20.73
N ALA A 26 -0.95 -2.71 -21.78
CA ALA A 26 -2.26 -3.37 -21.81
C ALA A 26 -2.41 -4.42 -20.69
N GLU A 27 -1.33 -5.09 -20.31
CA GLU A 27 -1.30 -6.08 -19.23
C GLU A 27 -1.57 -5.45 -17.86
N PHE A 28 -0.91 -4.32 -17.55
CA PHE A 28 -1.16 -3.57 -16.33
C PHE A 28 -2.62 -3.10 -16.27
N ILE A 29 -3.10 -2.49 -17.36
CA ILE A 29 -4.46 -1.95 -17.43
C ILE A 29 -5.50 -3.07 -17.25
N ALA A 30 -5.33 -4.20 -17.94
CA ALA A 30 -6.25 -5.33 -17.82
C ALA A 30 -6.32 -5.84 -16.37
N THR A 31 -5.15 -5.99 -15.73
CA THR A 31 -5.07 -6.46 -14.34
C THR A 31 -5.67 -5.45 -13.35
N ALA A 32 -5.44 -4.14 -13.56
CA ALA A 32 -6.04 -3.08 -12.77
C ALA A 32 -7.56 -3.06 -12.89
N VAL A 33 -8.10 -3.20 -14.11
CA VAL A 33 -9.55 -3.27 -14.37
C VAL A 33 -10.16 -4.50 -13.71
N GLU A 34 -9.56 -5.68 -13.87
CA GLU A 34 -10.03 -6.92 -13.23
C GLU A 34 -10.06 -6.79 -11.71
N THR A 35 -9.03 -6.18 -11.12
CA THR A 35 -8.93 -5.97 -9.68
C THR A 35 -9.96 -4.93 -9.21
N ALA A 36 -10.13 -3.81 -9.92
CA ALA A 36 -11.10 -2.75 -9.62
C ALA A 36 -12.57 -3.23 -9.68
N LEU A 37 -12.89 -4.23 -10.50
CA LEU A 37 -14.22 -4.84 -10.55
C LEU A 37 -14.61 -5.54 -9.23
N VAL A 38 -13.62 -5.90 -8.41
CA VAL A 38 -13.77 -6.68 -7.19
C VAL A 38 -13.38 -5.88 -5.93
N PHE A 39 -12.44 -4.96 -6.06
CA PHE A 39 -11.89 -4.15 -4.97
C PHE A 39 -12.06 -2.65 -5.25
N GLU A 40 -12.97 -2.01 -4.50
CA GLU A 40 -13.32 -0.59 -4.65
C GLU A 40 -12.09 0.34 -4.52
N GLY A 41 -11.13 0.01 -3.66
CA GLY A 41 -9.91 0.82 -3.51
C GLY A 41 -9.09 0.93 -4.80
N VAL A 42 -9.06 -0.11 -5.65
CA VAL A 42 -8.37 -0.03 -6.96
C VAL A 42 -9.19 0.81 -7.94
N TYR A 43 -10.51 0.73 -7.89
CA TYR A 43 -11.38 1.62 -8.67
C TYR A 43 -11.16 3.10 -8.29
N ASP A 44 -11.06 3.40 -7.01
CA ASP A 44 -10.83 4.75 -6.51
C ASP A 44 -9.48 5.30 -6.96
N LEU A 45 -8.42 4.49 -6.90
CA LEU A 45 -7.10 4.88 -7.40
C LEU A 45 -7.09 5.11 -8.91
N MET A 46 -7.79 4.27 -9.69
CA MET A 46 -7.93 4.49 -11.13
C MET A 46 -8.69 5.80 -11.43
N ASN A 47 -9.72 6.12 -10.65
CA ASN A 47 -10.44 7.38 -10.78
C ASN A 47 -9.56 8.58 -10.37
N LEU A 48 -8.77 8.44 -9.30
CA LEU A 48 -7.82 9.46 -8.86
C LEU A 48 -6.77 9.74 -9.95
N TRP A 49 -6.20 8.69 -10.53
CA TRP A 49 -5.26 8.80 -11.65
C TRP A 49 -5.85 9.59 -12.83
N ASP A 50 -7.14 9.39 -13.11
CA ASP A 50 -7.83 10.03 -14.21
C ASP A 50 -8.06 11.53 -14.01
N THR A 51 -8.27 11.93 -12.75
CA THR A 51 -8.53 13.32 -12.37
C THR A 51 -7.28 14.10 -11.98
N GLU A 52 -6.16 13.42 -11.75
CA GLU A 52 -4.88 14.04 -11.41
C GLU A 52 -4.28 14.69 -12.65
N ASP A 53 -3.71 15.88 -12.56
CA ASP A 53 -3.10 16.61 -13.67
C ASP A 53 -1.56 16.51 -13.64
N GLU A 54 -0.98 16.32 -12.46
CA GLU A 54 0.46 16.26 -12.28
C GLU A 54 1.01 14.88 -12.69
N THR A 55 1.99 14.89 -13.59
CA THR A 55 2.57 13.65 -14.13
C THR A 55 3.32 12.85 -13.04
N SER A 56 3.99 13.52 -12.10
CA SER A 56 4.66 12.89 -10.95
C SER A 56 3.65 12.10 -10.10
N GLU A 57 2.57 12.75 -9.71
CA GLU A 57 1.52 12.18 -8.88
C GLU A 57 0.81 11.03 -9.60
N ARG A 58 0.53 11.15 -10.91
CA ARG A 58 0.04 10.03 -11.72
C ARG A 58 0.94 8.79 -11.66
N GLN A 59 2.27 8.98 -11.66
CA GLN A 59 3.21 7.86 -11.52
C GLN A 59 3.19 7.25 -10.12
N GLU A 60 3.03 8.07 -9.07
CA GLU A 60 2.83 7.56 -7.70
C GLU A 60 1.55 6.72 -7.61
N ILE A 61 0.44 7.20 -8.19
CA ILE A 61 -0.83 6.48 -8.21
C ILE A 61 -0.72 5.16 -8.99
N ILE A 62 0.03 5.12 -10.10
CA ILE A 62 0.29 3.87 -10.83
C ILE A 62 1.02 2.85 -9.94
N ALA A 63 2.02 3.31 -9.17
CA ALA A 63 2.74 2.44 -8.23
C ALA A 63 1.80 1.91 -7.13
N ASP A 64 0.92 2.76 -6.59
CA ASP A 64 -0.08 2.34 -5.60
C ASP A 64 -1.07 1.31 -6.16
N ILE A 65 -1.52 1.49 -7.41
CA ILE A 65 -2.38 0.52 -8.11
C ILE A 65 -1.64 -0.83 -8.25
N GLN A 66 -0.38 -0.80 -8.66
CA GLN A 66 0.43 -2.03 -8.80
C GLN A 66 0.59 -2.74 -7.46
N ASP A 67 0.90 -2.00 -6.38
CA ASP A 67 1.01 -2.58 -5.05
C ASP A 67 -0.30 -3.23 -4.60
N MET A 68 -1.46 -2.63 -4.90
CA MET A 68 -2.77 -3.22 -4.58
C MET A 68 -3.08 -4.46 -5.41
N ILE A 69 -2.74 -4.46 -6.70
CA ILE A 69 -2.84 -5.64 -7.57
C ILE A 69 -2.02 -6.79 -6.99
N ASP A 70 -0.77 -6.51 -6.61
CA ASP A 70 0.14 -7.50 -6.06
C ASP A 70 -0.36 -8.05 -4.72
N GLU A 71 -0.95 -7.20 -3.87
CA GLU A 71 -1.61 -7.60 -2.62
C GLU A 71 -2.84 -8.47 -2.86
N CYS A 72 -3.68 -8.14 -3.83
CA CYS A 72 -4.87 -8.93 -4.19
C CYS A 72 -4.50 -10.29 -4.83
N GLY A 73 -3.34 -10.38 -5.49
CA GLY A 73 -2.78 -11.62 -6.01
C GLY A 73 -2.23 -12.56 -4.93
N GLN A 74 -2.06 -12.10 -3.68
CA GLN A 74 -1.62 -12.95 -2.58
C GLN A 74 -2.78 -13.80 -2.05
N THR A 75 -2.70 -15.11 -2.23
CA THR A 75 -3.71 -16.12 -1.85
C THR A 75 -3.94 -16.30 -0.33
N GLN A 76 -3.50 -15.39 0.54
CA GLN A 76 -3.84 -15.46 1.97
C GLN A 76 -5.21 -14.81 2.22
N LYS A 77 -6.26 -15.63 2.22
CA LYS A 77 -7.58 -15.25 2.75
C LYS A 77 -7.44 -14.87 4.21
N VAL A 78 -7.57 -13.59 4.53
CA VAL A 78 -7.81 -13.14 5.90
C VAL A 78 -9.32 -12.99 6.05
N GLU A 79 -9.95 -13.84 6.86
CA GLU A 79 -11.35 -13.68 7.25
C GLU A 79 -11.49 -12.33 7.93
N GLY A 80 -12.34 -11.44 7.40
CA GLY A 80 -12.45 -10.07 7.89
C GLY A 80 -12.77 -10.03 9.39
N VAL A 81 -11.76 -9.68 10.20
CA VAL A 81 -11.94 -9.49 11.64
C VAL A 81 -12.68 -8.18 11.88
N TYR A 82 -13.86 -8.28 12.50
CA TYR A 82 -14.65 -7.13 12.90
C TYR A 82 -13.96 -6.42 14.08
N VAL A 83 -13.25 -5.33 13.80
CA VAL A 83 -12.61 -4.50 14.83
C VAL A 83 -13.66 -3.55 15.44
N ARG A 84 -13.80 -3.52 16.77
CA ARG A 84 -14.70 -2.58 17.43
C ARG A 84 -14.12 -1.17 17.36
N PHE A 85 -14.97 -0.18 17.15
CA PHE A 85 -14.57 1.23 16.97
C PHE A 85 -13.69 1.77 18.13
N ASN A 86 -13.92 1.28 19.36
CA ASN A 86 -13.14 1.70 20.54
C ASN A 86 -11.70 1.16 20.53
N ASP A 87 -11.43 0.08 19.80
CA ASP A 87 -10.09 -0.51 19.72
C ASP A 87 -9.21 0.24 18.71
N LEU A 88 -9.78 1.10 17.87
CA LEU A 88 -9.06 1.84 16.82
C LEU A 88 -8.01 2.80 17.39
N GLU A 89 -8.32 3.49 18.50
CA GLU A 89 -7.38 4.40 19.14
C GLU A 89 -6.21 3.62 19.78
N THR A 90 -6.50 2.51 20.45
CA THR A 90 -5.49 1.62 21.00
C THR A 90 -4.63 1.00 19.91
N ILE A 91 -5.22 0.58 18.79
CA ILE A 91 -4.49 0.06 17.62
C ILE A 91 -3.57 1.14 17.04
N ALA A 92 -4.06 2.37 16.85
CA ALA A 92 -3.26 3.48 16.36
C ALA A 92 -2.07 3.81 17.28
N GLN A 93 -2.28 3.76 18.60
CA GLN A 93 -1.21 3.94 19.60
C GLN A 93 -0.18 2.81 19.50
N HIS A 94 -0.62 1.55 19.38
CA HIS A 94 0.28 0.41 19.25
C HIS A 94 1.10 0.46 17.95
N ILE A 95 0.47 0.85 16.83
CA ILE A 95 1.16 1.05 15.55
C ILE A 95 2.24 2.13 15.68
N THR A 96 1.90 3.25 16.30
CA THR A 96 2.83 4.38 16.48
C THR A 96 4.00 3.95 17.36
N ALA A 97 3.73 3.32 18.51
CA ALA A 97 4.77 2.83 19.41
C ALA A 97 5.70 1.79 18.77
N PHE A 98 5.14 0.90 17.93
CA PHE A 98 5.92 -0.05 17.14
C PHE A 98 6.82 0.68 16.13
N LYS A 99 6.28 1.63 15.37
CA LYS A 99 7.04 2.41 14.38
C LYS A 99 8.13 3.25 15.04
N ASP A 100 7.87 3.82 16.21
CA ASP A 100 8.87 4.55 16.99
C ASP A 100 10.02 3.64 17.43
N SER A 101 9.69 2.44 17.92
CA SER A 101 10.69 1.43 18.30
C SER A 101 11.54 0.99 17.10
N LEU A 102 10.90 0.78 15.95
CA LEU A 102 11.60 0.46 14.70
C LEU A 102 12.46 1.65 14.22
N ARG A 103 11.98 2.87 14.38
CA ARG A 103 12.72 4.08 14.02
C ARG A 103 14.01 4.23 14.83
N ILE A 104 13.99 3.91 16.12
CA ILE A 104 15.21 3.90 16.95
C ILE A 104 16.25 2.97 16.32
N LYS A 105 15.87 1.73 15.95
CA LYS A 105 16.77 0.78 15.29
C LYS A 105 17.29 1.30 13.95
N VAL A 106 16.46 2.04 13.20
CA VAL A 106 16.87 2.67 11.94
C VAL A 106 17.90 3.77 12.17
N GLU A 107 17.70 4.64 13.16
CA GLU A 107 18.66 5.70 13.50
C GLU A 107 20.00 5.09 13.95
N GLU A 108 19.98 4.01 14.74
CA GLU A 108 21.19 3.25 15.12
C GLU A 108 21.94 2.66 13.91
N ASN A 109 21.27 2.47 12.78
CA ASN A 109 21.81 1.90 11.55
C ASN A 109 22.06 2.94 10.44
N GLY A 110 22.23 4.21 10.81
CA GLY A 110 22.58 5.29 9.87
C GLY A 110 21.38 6.07 9.34
N GLY A 111 20.20 5.91 9.95
CA GLY A 111 19.02 6.73 9.72
C GLY A 111 18.26 6.40 8.43
N ILE A 112 17.22 7.20 8.18
CA ILE A 112 16.26 6.98 7.07
C ILE A 112 16.95 7.00 5.70
N SER A 113 17.93 7.88 5.48
CA SER A 113 18.66 7.94 4.22
C SER A 113 19.41 6.63 3.95
N LYS A 114 20.04 6.04 4.97
CA LYS A 114 20.75 4.77 4.81
C LYS A 114 19.78 3.60 4.58
N LEU A 115 18.65 3.61 5.28
CA LEU A 115 17.61 2.62 5.07
C LEU A 115 17.02 2.69 3.65
N SER A 116 16.86 3.90 3.10
CA SER A 116 16.39 4.12 1.74
C SER A 116 17.31 3.45 0.71
N GLU A 117 18.63 3.63 0.85
CA GLU A 117 19.63 2.96 0.01
C GLU A 117 19.55 1.43 0.10
N LEU A 118 19.42 0.89 1.31
CA LEU A 118 19.44 -0.56 1.55
C LEU A 118 18.17 -1.27 1.09
N THR A 119 17.03 -0.59 1.17
CA THR A 119 15.71 -1.18 0.85
C THR A 119 15.23 -0.85 -0.56
N GLY A 120 15.81 0.17 -1.20
CA GLY A 120 15.31 0.75 -2.45
C GLY A 120 14.00 1.52 -2.28
N ILE A 121 13.52 1.72 -1.06
CA ILE A 121 12.30 2.48 -0.78
C ILE A 121 12.67 3.97 -0.74
N PRO A 122 11.96 4.87 -1.44
CA PRO A 122 12.27 6.28 -1.41
C PRO A 122 12.23 6.88 0.01
N GLN A 123 13.17 7.77 0.30
CA GLN A 123 13.27 8.46 1.59
C GLN A 123 11.95 9.19 1.98
N PRO A 124 11.22 9.88 1.08
CA PRO A 124 9.92 10.46 1.42
C PRO A 124 8.89 9.40 1.87
N SER A 125 8.86 8.24 1.21
CA SER A 125 7.96 7.14 1.56
C SER A 125 8.29 6.56 2.94
N LEU A 126 9.58 6.40 3.26
CA LEU A 126 10.01 5.97 4.60
C LEU A 126 9.66 7.02 5.67
N SER A 127 9.87 8.31 5.38
CA SER A 127 9.48 9.39 6.30
C SER A 127 7.97 9.40 6.55
N ARG A 128 7.14 9.26 5.51
CA ARG A 128 5.67 9.14 5.63
C ARG A 128 5.27 7.88 6.39
N PHE A 129 5.96 6.76 6.15
CA PHE A 129 5.75 5.50 6.86
C PHE A 129 5.94 5.69 8.36
N PHE A 130 7.06 6.25 8.82
CA PHE A 130 7.33 6.45 10.25
C PHE A 130 6.51 7.58 10.87
N GLY A 131 6.08 8.57 10.09
CA GLY A 131 5.33 9.73 10.58
C GLY A 131 3.81 9.53 10.68
N SER A 132 3.28 8.36 10.32
CA SER A 132 1.83 8.12 10.29
C SER A 132 1.40 6.97 11.21
N ALA A 133 0.19 7.06 11.76
CA ALA A 133 -0.46 5.97 12.51
C ALA A 133 -1.08 4.89 11.60
N SER A 134 -0.68 4.86 10.32
CA SER A 134 -1.16 3.88 9.34
C SER A 134 -0.61 2.48 9.63
N MET A 135 -1.42 1.45 9.40
CA MET A 135 -0.95 0.06 9.51
C MET A 135 0.27 -0.18 8.61
N PRO A 136 1.40 -0.67 9.15
CA PRO A 136 2.56 -1.01 8.35
C PRO A 136 2.24 -2.17 7.40
N ARG A 137 2.45 -1.98 6.09
CA ARG A 137 2.35 -3.08 5.14
C ARG A 137 3.43 -4.14 5.40
N ARG A 138 3.05 -5.41 5.36
CA ARG A 138 3.95 -6.54 5.66
C ARG A 138 5.18 -6.57 4.76
N VAL A 139 5.03 -6.28 3.47
CA VAL A 139 6.14 -6.25 2.50
C VAL A 139 7.18 -5.20 2.89
N THR A 140 6.73 -4.00 3.27
CA THR A 140 7.59 -2.92 3.75
C THR A 140 8.33 -3.34 5.02
N LEU A 141 7.64 -3.96 5.97
CA LEU A 141 8.28 -4.49 7.19
C LEU A 141 9.34 -5.54 6.88
N LEU A 142 9.08 -6.46 5.95
CA LEU A 142 10.04 -7.50 5.56
C LEU A 142 11.28 -6.90 4.87
N LYS A 143 11.12 -5.88 4.02
CA LYS A 143 12.24 -5.16 3.39
C LYS A 143 13.11 -4.47 4.45
N ILE A 144 12.48 -3.75 5.40
CA ILE A 144 13.19 -3.08 6.50
C ILE A 144 13.89 -4.11 7.40
N ALA A 145 13.20 -5.17 7.79
CA ALA A 145 13.78 -6.23 8.63
C ALA A 145 14.98 -6.90 7.98
N LYS A 146 14.90 -7.19 6.67
CA LYS A 146 16.02 -7.73 5.91
C LYS A 146 17.20 -6.75 5.86
N ALA A 147 16.94 -5.46 5.66
CA ALA A 147 17.98 -4.43 5.63
C ALA A 147 18.67 -4.25 6.98
N LEU A 148 17.91 -4.37 8.08
CA LEU A 148 18.39 -4.22 9.45
C LEU A 148 18.81 -5.55 10.11
N GLN A 149 18.75 -6.67 9.38
CA GLN A 149 19.00 -8.03 9.88
C GLN A 149 18.17 -8.40 11.13
N LEU A 150 16.94 -7.90 11.22
CA LEU A 150 16.02 -8.20 12.32
C LEU A 150 15.38 -9.57 12.12
N SER A 151 15.22 -10.31 13.21
CA SER A 151 14.50 -11.58 13.21
C SER A 151 12.99 -11.37 12.99
N GLN A 152 12.29 -12.37 12.46
CA GLN A 152 10.83 -12.28 12.25
C GLN A 152 10.06 -12.02 13.56
N VAL A 153 10.61 -12.40 14.72
CA VAL A 153 10.02 -12.16 16.04
C VAL A 153 10.05 -10.68 16.40
N GLU A 154 11.05 -9.92 15.95
CA GLU A 154 11.21 -8.50 16.27
C GLU A 154 10.30 -7.58 15.44
N ILE A 155 9.72 -8.10 14.36
CA ILE A 155 8.74 -7.39 13.52
C ILE A 155 7.36 -8.04 13.56
N ALA A 156 7.21 -9.17 14.25
CA ALA A 156 5.94 -9.82 14.46
C ALA A 156 5.12 -8.95 15.42
N THR A 157 4.12 -8.29 14.86
CA THR A 157 3.09 -7.62 15.66
C THR A 157 1.87 -8.54 15.70
N GLU A 158 1.12 -8.53 16.81
CA GLU A 158 -0.04 -9.43 17.00
C GLU A 158 -1.13 -9.27 15.92
N TRP A 159 -1.07 -8.17 15.15
CA TRP A 159 -2.01 -7.82 14.08
C TRP A 159 -1.71 -8.47 12.73
N VAL A 160 -0.59 -9.20 12.56
CA VAL A 160 -0.27 -9.90 11.29
C VAL A 160 -1.16 -11.13 11.04
N HIS A 161 -1.97 -11.49 12.04
CA HIS A 161 -2.96 -12.58 11.99
C HIS A 161 -4.42 -12.11 12.07
N LEU A 162 -4.67 -10.80 12.12
CA LEU A 162 -6.00 -10.18 12.02
C LEU A 162 -6.32 -9.83 10.56
#